data_AF-T1EXC1-F1
#
_entry.id   AF-T1EXC1-F1
#
_cell.length_a   1.000
_cell.length_b   1.000
_cell.length_c   1.000
_cell.angle_alpha   90.00
_cell.angle_beta   90.00
_cell.angle_gamma   90.00
#
_symmetry.space_group_name_H-M   'P 1'
#
loop_
_entity.id
_entity.type
_entity.pdbx_description
1 polymer ?
#
loop_
_entity_poly.entity_id
_entity_poly.type
_entity_poly.pdbx_seq_one_letter_code
_entity_poly.pdbx_strand_id
1 'polypeptide(L)'
;MSFGTELQSKTSHEALLGLQDFEIKFLEHIKRCIFQRIKIDRDHSLALSSLASQIIKFDNAEFETPMSKAWLNIGREIENYSRLLHDMTDKVCAQSLDKLQQLISEKKLVRKMYQEERCRLESICKQKMKLLEDLGAKLDFARFAKQGCLLV
;
A
#
# COMPACT_ATOMS: atom_id res chain seq x y z
N MET A 1 20.06 -5.65 -12.71
CA MET A 1 18.98 -6.64 -12.60
C MET A 1 17.71 -5.98 -13.10
N SER A 2 17.10 -6.53 -14.15
CA SER A 2 15.90 -5.94 -14.76
C SER A 2 14.84 -7.01 -14.92
N PHE A 3 13.63 -6.74 -14.43
CA PHE A 3 12.50 -7.66 -14.55
C PHE A 3 12.22 -8.06 -16.00
N GLY A 4 12.50 -7.18 -16.97
CA GLY A 4 12.30 -7.47 -18.40
C GLY A 4 13.20 -8.56 -18.99
N THR A 5 14.35 -8.84 -18.37
CA THR A 5 15.29 -9.88 -18.82
C THR A 5 15.23 -11.14 -17.97
N GLU A 6 14.88 -11.01 -16.69
CA GLU A 6 14.95 -12.11 -15.71
C GLU A 6 13.59 -12.78 -15.46
N LEU A 7 12.47 -12.08 -15.72
CA LEU A 7 11.11 -12.55 -15.41
C LEU A 7 10.23 -12.74 -16.66
N GLN A 8 10.74 -13.46 -17.66
CA GLN A 8 10.00 -13.71 -18.92
C GLN A 8 9.09 -14.96 -18.86
N SER A 9 9.24 -15.79 -17.83
CA SER A 9 8.47 -17.03 -17.70
C SER A 9 7.06 -16.79 -17.17
N LYS A 10 6.13 -17.69 -17.51
CA LYS A 10 4.76 -17.65 -16.96
C LYS A 10 4.75 -17.66 -15.42
N THR A 11 5.57 -18.52 -14.82
CA THR A 11 5.72 -18.62 -13.36
C THR A 11 6.22 -17.30 -12.75
N SER A 12 7.14 -16.62 -13.44
CA SER A 12 7.64 -15.31 -13.01
C SER A 12 6.54 -14.25 -12.99
N HIS A 13 5.64 -14.25 -13.99
CA HIS A 13 4.51 -13.32 -14.03
C HIS A 13 3.47 -13.62 -12.94
N GLU A 14 3.19 -14.89 -12.67
CA GLU A 14 2.31 -15.32 -11.58
C GLU A 14 2.88 -14.92 -10.21
N ALA A 15 4.18 -15.10 -10.00
CA ALA A 15 4.88 -14.66 -8.79
C ALA A 15 4.80 -13.14 -8.61
N LEU A 16 4.93 -12.36 -9.70
CA LEU A 16 4.82 -10.90 -9.63
C LEU A 16 3.40 -10.45 -9.27
N LEU A 17 2.36 -11.09 -9.80
CA LEU A 17 0.98 -10.83 -9.40
C LEU A 17 0.76 -11.14 -7.92
N GLY A 18 1.29 -12.28 -7.44
CA GLY A 18 1.24 -12.64 -6.02
C GLY A 18 1.95 -11.62 -5.12
N LEU A 19 3.10 -11.10 -5.55
CA LEU A 19 3.80 -10.03 -4.84
C LEU A 19 2.96 -8.75 -4.78
N GLN A 20 2.37 -8.32 -5.90
CA GLN A 20 1.49 -7.15 -5.94
C GLN A 20 0.26 -7.31 -5.02
N ASP A 21 -0.34 -8.51 -4.98
CA ASP A 21 -1.43 -8.83 -4.07
C ASP A 21 -1.01 -8.75 -2.60
N PHE A 22 0.18 -9.22 -2.28
CA PHE A 22 0.74 -9.12 -0.94
C PHE A 22 1.02 -7.67 -0.55
N GLU A 23 1.64 -6.88 -1.43
CA GLU A 23 1.89 -5.45 -1.19
C GLU A 23 0.59 -4.69 -0.91
N ILE A 24 -0.47 -4.93 -1.68
CA ILE A 24 -1.77 -4.29 -1.46
C ILE A 24 -2.34 -4.68 -0.09
N LYS A 25 -2.32 -5.98 0.27
CA LYS A 25 -2.78 -6.45 1.58
C LYS A 25 -1.97 -5.86 2.73
N PHE A 26 -0.66 -5.72 2.54
CA PHE A 26 0.24 -5.13 3.51
C PHE A 26 -0.07 -3.64 3.73
N LEU A 27 -0.31 -2.88 2.66
CA LEU A 27 -0.72 -1.47 2.77
C LEU A 27 -2.08 -1.32 3.48
N GLU A 28 -3.04 -2.20 3.21
CA GLU A 28 -4.33 -2.24 3.93
C GLU A 28 -4.15 -2.59 5.42
N HIS A 29 -3.13 -3.39 5.75
CA HIS A 29 -2.78 -3.68 7.14
C HIS A 29 -2.16 -2.45 7.82
N ILE A 30 -1.18 -1.80 7.20
CA ILE A 30 -0.60 -0.54 7.69
C ILE A 30 -1.68 0.51 7.93
N LYS A 31 -2.65 0.63 7.01
CA LYS A 31 -3.77 1.57 7.15
C LYS A 31 -4.57 1.31 8.44
N ARG A 32 -4.87 0.05 8.74
CA ARG A 32 -5.55 -0.34 9.98
C ARG A 32 -4.71 -0.03 11.22
N CYS A 33 -3.40 -0.28 11.18
CA CYS A 33 -2.49 0.05 12.28
C CYS A 33 -2.46 1.55 12.56
N ILE A 34 -2.37 2.38 11.50
CA ILE A 34 -2.42 3.85 11.63
C ILE A 34 -3.75 4.29 12.22
N PHE A 35 -4.87 3.74 11.73
CA PHE A 35 -6.19 4.06 12.26
C PHE A 35 -6.34 3.72 13.76
N GLN A 36 -5.83 2.56 14.18
CA GLN A 36 -5.81 2.19 15.60
C GLN A 36 -4.92 3.11 16.43
N ARG A 37 -3.75 3.50 15.89
CA ARG A 37 -2.84 4.43 16.55
C ARG A 37 -3.50 5.78 16.80
N ILE A 38 -4.23 6.32 15.80
CA ILE A 38 -5.01 7.56 15.94
C ILE A 38 -5.98 7.47 17.11
N LYS A 39 -6.73 6.36 17.19
CA LYS A 39 -7.72 6.18 18.24
C LYS A 39 -7.06 6.23 19.62
N ILE A 40 -5.95 5.50 19.78
CA ILE A 40 -5.17 5.46 21.02
C ILE A 40 -4.62 6.85 21.36
N ASP A 41 -4.05 7.58 20.40
CA ASP A 41 -3.46 8.89 20.64
C ASP A 41 -4.54 9.94 20.99
N ARG A 42 -5.75 9.84 20.42
CA ARG A 42 -6.91 10.67 20.81
C ARG A 42 -7.39 10.37 22.22
N ASP A 43 -7.58 9.09 22.55
CA ASP A 43 -8.00 8.67 23.89
C ASP A 43 -6.97 9.11 24.95
N HIS A 44 -5.67 9.01 24.60
CA HIS A 44 -4.56 9.47 25.45
C HIS A 44 -4.55 10.99 25.64
N SER A 45 -4.72 11.76 24.58
CA SER A 45 -4.82 13.23 24.67
C SER A 45 -5.99 13.66 25.58
N LEU A 46 -7.16 13.02 25.44
CA LEU A 46 -8.33 13.28 26.30
C LEU A 46 -8.06 12.96 27.77
N ALA A 47 -7.40 11.84 28.06
CA ALA A 47 -7.03 11.47 29.43
C ALA A 47 -6.07 12.50 30.05
N LEU A 48 -5.08 12.97 29.29
CA LEU A 48 -4.14 14.01 29.74
C LEU A 48 -4.84 15.35 29.98
N SER A 49 -5.78 15.74 29.11
CA SER A 49 -6.57 16.97 29.27
C SER A 49 -7.42 16.93 30.55
N SER A 50 -8.03 15.79 30.84
CA SER A 50 -8.79 15.57 32.08
C SER A 50 -7.88 15.65 33.31
N LEU A 51 -6.71 15.02 33.27
CA LEU A 51 -5.72 15.08 34.35
C LEU A 51 -5.24 16.53 34.60
N ALA A 52 -4.87 17.25 33.55
CA ALA A 52 -4.48 18.65 33.66
C ALA A 52 -5.59 19.52 34.27
N SER A 53 -6.84 19.32 33.82
CA SER A 53 -8.00 20.03 34.35
C SER A 53 -8.19 19.77 35.85
N GLN A 54 -7.95 18.55 36.33
CA GLN A 54 -8.02 18.24 37.76
C GLN A 54 -6.90 18.96 38.53
N ILE A 55 -5.67 18.93 38.04
CA ILE A 55 -4.51 19.60 38.67
C ILE A 55 -4.73 21.11 38.76
N ILE A 56 -5.20 21.73 37.67
CA ILE A 56 -5.42 23.18 37.59
C ILE A 56 -6.60 23.61 38.48
N LYS A 57 -7.64 22.77 38.65
CA LYS A 57 -8.75 23.04 39.57
C LYS A 57 -8.34 23.07 41.04
N PHE A 58 -7.20 22.47 41.40
CA PHE A 58 -6.64 22.55 42.76
C PHE A 58 -5.92 23.88 43.05
N ASP A 59 -6.02 24.87 42.15
CA ASP A 59 -5.51 26.23 42.37
C ASP A 59 -6.32 26.94 43.46
N ASN A 60 -6.00 26.63 44.72
CA ASN A 60 -6.50 27.35 45.89
C ASN A 60 -5.59 28.56 46.12
N ALA A 61 -6.13 29.75 45.89
CA ALA A 61 -5.45 31.05 46.11
C ALA A 61 -4.89 31.23 47.54
N GLU A 62 -5.34 30.42 48.51
CA GLU A 62 -4.83 30.42 49.88
C GLU A 62 -3.42 29.80 50.03
N PHE A 63 -2.94 29.04 49.04
CA PHE A 63 -1.64 28.37 49.07
C PHE A 63 -0.67 28.91 48.01
N GLU A 64 -0.19 30.16 48.17
CA GLU A 64 0.84 30.78 47.30
C GLU A 64 2.28 30.27 47.57
N THR A 65 2.45 28.98 47.81
CA THR A 65 3.78 28.40 48.04
C THR A 65 4.52 28.15 46.71
N PRO A 66 5.87 28.14 46.71
CA PRO A 66 6.64 27.69 45.54
C PRO A 66 6.24 26.30 45.06
N MET A 67 5.85 25.41 45.99
CA MET A 67 5.36 24.07 45.68
C MET A 67 4.04 24.10 44.91
N SER A 68 3.08 24.94 45.35
CA SER A 68 1.80 25.14 44.65
C SER A 68 2.00 25.69 43.23
N LYS A 69 2.89 26.67 43.08
CA LYS A 69 3.26 27.23 41.77
C LYS A 69 3.90 26.18 40.84
N ALA A 70 4.78 25.33 41.38
CA ALA A 70 5.38 24.22 40.63
C ALA A 70 4.33 23.18 40.19
N TRP A 71 3.40 22.83 41.08
CA TRP A 71 2.31 21.91 40.79
C TRP A 71 1.38 22.43 39.70
N LEU A 72 1.02 23.71 39.76
CA LEU A 72 0.22 24.36 38.71
C LEU A 72 0.94 24.38 37.36
N ASN A 73 2.25 24.63 37.36
CA ASN A 73 3.06 24.56 36.13
C ASN A 73 3.06 23.14 35.54
N ILE A 74 3.16 22.09 36.36
CA ILE A 74 3.02 20.71 35.88
C ILE A 74 1.66 20.51 35.19
N GLY A 75 0.57 20.99 35.80
CA GLY A 75 -0.76 20.93 35.18
C GLY A 75 -0.83 21.61 33.81
N ARG A 76 -0.26 22.81 33.69
CA ARG A 76 -0.19 23.56 32.42
C ARG A 76 0.64 22.86 31.35
N GLU A 77 1.77 22.25 31.72
CA GLU A 77 2.59 21.48 30.78
C GLU A 77 1.89 20.21 30.29
N ILE A 78 1.16 19.51 31.17
CA ILE A 78 0.33 18.37 30.78
C ILE A 78 -0.77 18.81 29.80
N GLU A 79 -1.42 19.95 30.05
CA GLU A 79 -2.44 20.50 29.14
C GLU A 79 -1.83 20.87 27.78
N ASN A 80 -0.67 21.52 27.78
CA ASN A 80 0.04 21.88 26.56
C ASN A 80 0.42 20.64 25.74
N TYR A 81 0.96 19.61 26.40
CA TYR A 81 1.30 18.34 25.77
C TYR A 81 0.06 17.63 25.20
N SER A 82 -1.06 17.63 25.95
CA SER A 82 -2.33 17.08 25.47
C SER A 82 -2.80 17.75 24.17
N ARG A 83 -2.73 19.08 24.09
CA ARG A 83 -3.07 19.85 22.88
C ARG A 83 -2.14 19.52 21.71
N LEU A 84 -0.83 19.49 21.94
CA LEU A 84 0.16 19.14 20.91
C LEU A 84 -0.06 17.72 20.37
N LEU A 85 -0.34 16.76 21.26
CA LEU A 85 -0.65 15.38 20.89
C LEU A 85 -1.92 15.30 20.02
N HIS A 86 -2.97 16.04 20.39
CA HIS A 86 -4.21 16.11 19.63
C HIS A 86 -3.97 16.65 18.21
N ASP A 87 -3.31 17.81 18.11
CA ASP A 87 -3.02 18.48 16.84
C ASP A 87 -2.13 17.63 15.93
N MET A 88 -1.11 16.97 16.49
CA MET A 88 -0.22 16.08 15.75
C MET A 88 -1.00 14.88 15.21
N THR A 89 -1.85 14.28 16.04
CA THR A 89 -2.69 13.15 15.66
C THR A 89 -3.64 13.52 14.53
N ASP A 90 -4.30 14.68 14.60
CA ASP A 90 -5.25 15.08 13.56
C ASP A 90 -4.54 15.45 12.24
N LYS A 91 -3.43 16.19 12.29
CA LYS A 91 -2.71 16.63 11.08
C LYS A 91 -1.95 15.50 10.39
N VAL A 92 -1.11 14.78 11.13
CA VAL A 92 -0.23 13.75 10.54
C VAL A 92 -1.07 12.58 10.04
N CYS A 93 -2.12 12.21 10.76
CA CYS A 93 -2.84 10.99 10.44
C CYS A 93 -3.90 11.18 9.35
N ALA A 94 -4.58 12.33 9.26
CA ALA A 94 -5.47 12.61 8.13
C ALA A 94 -4.69 12.56 6.80
N GLN A 95 -3.57 13.28 6.74
CA GLN A 95 -2.74 13.31 5.53
C GLN A 95 -2.12 11.95 5.19
N SER A 96 -1.69 11.18 6.20
CA SER A 96 -1.09 9.86 5.98
C SER A 96 -2.11 8.83 5.52
N LEU A 97 -3.33 8.84 6.07
CA LEU A 97 -4.40 7.92 5.66
C LEU A 97 -4.87 8.20 4.24
N ASP A 98 -5.01 9.46 3.85
CA ASP A 98 -5.43 9.85 2.50
C ASP A 98 -4.39 9.42 1.46
N LYS A 99 -3.11 9.72 1.70
CA LYS A 99 -2.00 9.28 0.84
C LYS A 99 -1.92 7.76 0.74
N LEU A 100 -2.11 7.06 1.86
CA LEU A 100 -2.08 5.60 1.87
C LEU A 100 -3.28 5.00 1.12
N GLN A 101 -4.46 5.59 1.27
CA GLN A 101 -5.64 5.20 0.51
C GLN A 101 -5.45 5.41 -0.99
N GLN A 102 -4.87 6.55 -1.38
CA GLN A 102 -4.51 6.83 -2.77
C GLN A 102 -3.53 5.79 -3.30
N LEU A 103 -2.45 5.52 -2.58
CA LEU A 103 -1.43 4.53 -2.98
C LEU A 103 -2.04 3.12 -3.13
N ILE A 104 -2.93 2.71 -2.23
CA ILE A 104 -3.64 1.43 -2.33
C ILE A 104 -4.46 1.36 -3.62
N SER A 105 -5.20 2.42 -3.93
CA SER A 105 -6.01 2.50 -5.16
C SER A 105 -5.14 2.46 -6.42
N GLU A 106 -4.04 3.21 -6.43
CA GLU A 106 -3.06 3.20 -7.53
C GLU A 106 -2.42 1.82 -7.73
N LYS A 107 -2.01 1.15 -6.64
CA LYS A 107 -1.46 -0.22 -6.70
C LYS A 107 -2.46 -1.22 -7.25
N LYS A 108 -3.74 -1.14 -6.84
CA LYS A 108 -4.83 -1.97 -7.39
C LYS A 108 -5.01 -1.73 -8.90
N LEU A 109 -4.97 -0.48 -9.33
CA LEU A 109 -5.07 -0.10 -10.74
C LEU A 109 -3.88 -0.65 -11.55
N VAL A 110 -2.64 -0.41 -11.11
CA VAL A 110 -1.43 -0.87 -11.78
C VAL A 110 -1.41 -2.40 -11.89
N ARG A 111 -1.79 -3.12 -10.83
CA ARG A 111 -1.92 -4.58 -10.85
C ARG A 111 -2.89 -5.04 -11.93
N LYS A 112 -4.07 -4.42 -12.01
CA LYS A 112 -5.09 -4.74 -13.01
C LYS A 112 -4.56 -4.49 -14.43
N MET A 113 -3.99 -3.31 -14.67
CA MET A 113 -3.41 -2.95 -15.98
C MET A 113 -2.31 -3.91 -16.42
N TYR A 114 -1.42 -4.29 -15.49
CA TYR A 114 -0.37 -5.27 -15.77
C TYR A 114 -0.94 -6.63 -16.16
N GLN A 115 -1.95 -7.12 -15.44
CA GLN A 115 -2.60 -8.39 -15.75
C GLN A 115 -3.28 -8.35 -17.14
N GLU A 116 -4.00 -7.26 -17.43
CA GLU A 116 -4.68 -7.07 -18.72
C GLU A 116 -3.68 -7.04 -19.88
N GLU A 117 -2.60 -6.27 -19.76
CA GLU A 117 -1.57 -6.21 -20.80
C GLU A 117 -0.87 -7.56 -20.97
N ARG A 118 -0.60 -8.28 -19.89
CA ARG A 118 -0.01 -9.62 -19.99
C ARG A 118 -0.93 -10.59 -20.72
N CYS A 119 -2.23 -10.60 -20.40
CA CYS A 119 -3.21 -11.42 -21.12
C CYS A 119 -3.31 -11.04 -22.60
N ARG A 120 -3.24 -9.75 -22.93
CA ARG A 120 -3.24 -9.26 -24.32
C ARG A 120 -2.03 -9.79 -25.09
N LEU A 121 -0.83 -9.66 -24.54
CA LEU A 121 0.40 -10.14 -25.18
C LEU A 121 0.39 -11.67 -25.35
N GLU A 122 -0.06 -12.41 -24.36
CA GLU A 122 -0.19 -13.88 -24.47
C GLU A 122 -1.16 -14.30 -25.57
N SER A 123 -2.28 -13.58 -25.74
CA SER A 123 -3.22 -13.84 -26.83
C SER A 123 -2.58 -13.64 -28.21
N ILE A 124 -1.88 -12.52 -28.40
CA ILE A 124 -1.18 -12.20 -29.65
C ILE A 124 -0.10 -13.25 -29.97
N CYS A 125 0.70 -13.64 -28.98
CA CYS A 125 1.74 -14.65 -29.16
C CYS A 125 1.16 -16.02 -29.55
N LYS A 126 0.08 -16.46 -28.89
CA LYS A 126 -0.61 -17.70 -29.23
C LYS A 126 -1.15 -17.68 -30.66
N GLN A 127 -1.76 -16.57 -31.07
CA GLN A 127 -2.27 -16.41 -32.43
C GLN A 127 -1.14 -16.50 -33.47
N LYS A 128 -0.02 -15.82 -33.23
CA LYS A 128 1.15 -15.88 -34.13
C LYS A 128 1.78 -17.26 -34.19
N MET A 129 1.92 -17.96 -33.06
CA MET A 129 2.45 -19.33 -33.03
C MET A 129 1.59 -20.27 -33.89
N LYS A 130 0.26 -20.19 -33.74
CA LYS A 130 -0.66 -21.00 -34.57
C LYS A 130 -0.49 -20.73 -36.07
N LEU A 131 -0.36 -19.47 -36.47
CA LEU A 131 -0.13 -19.11 -37.88
C LEU A 131 1.20 -19.67 -38.41
N LEU A 132 2.25 -19.68 -37.59
CA LEU A 132 3.56 -20.26 -37.95
C LEU A 132 3.48 -21.78 -38.08
N GLU A 133 2.78 -22.46 -37.18
CA GLU A 133 2.52 -23.91 -37.25
C GLU A 133 1.75 -24.27 -38.53
N ASP A 134 0.69 -23.53 -38.84
CA ASP A 134 -0.11 -23.71 -40.05
C ASP A 134 0.72 -23.50 -41.34
N LEU A 135 1.61 -22.50 -41.35
CA LEU A 135 2.50 -22.23 -42.48
C LEU A 135 3.56 -23.33 -42.63
N GLY A 136 4.14 -23.79 -41.52
CA GLY A 136 5.10 -24.89 -41.50
C GLY A 136 4.51 -26.16 -42.09
N ALA A 137 3.31 -26.55 -41.65
CA ALA A 137 2.60 -27.72 -42.17
C ALA A 137 2.35 -27.62 -43.69
N LYS A 138 1.99 -26.43 -44.19
CA LYS A 138 1.81 -26.19 -45.63
C LYS A 138 3.10 -26.33 -46.42
N LEU A 139 4.22 -25.83 -45.88
CA LEU A 139 5.53 -25.94 -46.53
C LEU A 139 6.03 -27.37 -46.58
N ASP A 140 5.83 -28.14 -45.51
CA ASP A 140 6.20 -29.56 -45.45
C ASP A 140 5.38 -30.38 -46.45
N PHE A 141 4.07 -30.12 -46.54
CA PHE A 141 3.21 -30.71 -47.56
C PHE A 141 3.67 -30.37 -48.99
N ALA A 142 4.01 -29.10 -49.25
CA ALA A 142 4.50 -28.66 -50.55
C ALA A 142 5.84 -29.32 -50.94
N ARG A 143 6.75 -29.53 -49.97
CA ARG A 143 8.01 -30.27 -50.21
C ARG A 143 7.74 -31.74 -50.55
N PHE A 144 6.84 -32.38 -49.80
CA PHE A 144 6.48 -33.78 -50.05
C PHE A 144 5.86 -33.95 -51.45
N ALA A 145 4.92 -33.09 -51.82
CA ALA A 145 4.32 -33.09 -53.16
C ALA A 145 5.37 -32.91 -54.27
N LYS A 146 6.33 -31.99 -54.08
CA LYS A 146 7.40 -31.74 -55.05
C LYS A 146 8.37 -32.92 -55.19
N GLN A 147 8.69 -33.62 -54.09
CA GLN A 147 9.52 -34.83 -54.12
C GLN A 147 8.80 -36.01 -54.79
N GLY A 148 7.49 -36.17 -54.56
CA GLY A 148 6.67 -37.18 -55.24
C GLY A 148 6.56 -36.96 -56.75
N CYS A 149 6.50 -35.70 -57.20
CA CYS A 149 6.50 -35.36 -58.64
C CYS A 149 7.87 -35.50 -59.33
N LEU A 150 8.98 -35.61 -58.59
CA LEU A 150 10.32 -35.81 -59.16
C LEU A 150 10.69 -37.30 -59.34
N LEU A 151 9.83 -38.21 -58.88
CA LEU A 151 10.01 -39.67 -58.93
C LEU A 151 9.12 -40.35 -59.98
N VAL A 152 8.46 -39.58 -60.86
CA VAL A 152 7.67 -40.04 -62.02
C VAL A 152 8.29 -39.47 -63.28
#